data_AF-A0A1H9TZR6-F1
#
_entry.id   AF-A0A1H9TZR6-F1
#
_cell.length_a   1.000
_cell.length_b   1.000
_cell.length_c   1.000
_cell.angle_alpha   90.00
_cell.angle_beta   90.00
_cell.angle_gamma   90.00
#
_symmetry.space_group_name_H-M   'P 1'
#
loop_
_entity.id
_entity.type
_entity.pdbx_description
1 polymer ?
#
loop_
_entity_poly.entity_id
_entity_poly.type
_entity_poly.pdbx_seq_one_letter_code
_entity_poly.pdbx_strand_id
1 'polypeptide(L)' 'MAAIQSNSKQLDLLARLMCAEAEGDGQLGMLLVGNVGVNRVLADCLDFRDT' A
#
# COMPACT_ATOMS: atom_id res chain seq x y z
N MET A 1 10.85 -13.60 8.47
CA MET A 1 9.57 -13.92 7.81
C MET A 1 8.92 -12.58 7.46
N ALA A 2 8.46 -12.38 6.22
CA ALA A 2 7.78 -11.13 5.88
C ALA A 2 6.41 -11.10 6.58
N ALA A 3 6.02 -9.96 7.14
CA ALA A 3 4.71 -9.79 7.79
C ALA A 3 3.55 -9.97 6.80
N ILE A 4 3.78 -9.61 5.53
CA ILE A 4 2.87 -9.85 4.41
C ILE A 4 3.65 -10.59 3.33
N GLN A 5 3.15 -11.74 2.90
CA GLN A 5 3.67 -12.43 1.73
C GLN A 5 3.10 -11.78 0.47
N SER A 6 3.97 -11.39 -0.47
CA SER A 6 3.57 -10.74 -1.72
C SER A 6 4.23 -11.39 -2.93
N ASN A 7 3.55 -11.32 -4.07
CA ASN A 7 4.09 -11.69 -5.38
C ASN A 7 4.43 -10.44 -6.20
N SER A 8 5.12 -10.63 -7.33
CA SER A 8 5.53 -9.52 -8.21
C SER A 8 4.37 -8.67 -8.70
N LYS A 9 3.21 -9.27 -9.02
CA LYS A 9 2.03 -8.53 -9.46
C LYS A 9 1.45 -7.63 -8.38
N GLN A 10 1.50 -8.05 -7.11
CA GLN A 10 1.06 -7.24 -5.97
C GLN A 10 2.01 -6.08 -5.72
N LEU A 11 3.32 -6.29 -5.88
CA LEU A 11 4.31 -5.21 -5.82
C LEU A 11 4.11 -4.20 -6.94
N ASP A 12 3.89 -4.66 -8.17
CA ASP A 12 3.60 -3.79 -9.32
C ASP A 12 2.31 -2.99 -9.11
N LEU A 13 1.28 -3.62 -8.53
CA LEU A 13 0.04 -2.94 -8.19
C LEU A 13 0.27 -1.86 -7.12
N LEU A 14 0.99 -2.18 -6.05
CA LEU A 14 1.30 -1.22 -4.98
C LEU A 14 2.10 -0.03 -5.52
N ALA A 15 3.10 -0.28 -6.35
CA ALA A 15 3.91 0.78 -6.98
C ALA A 15 3.03 1.72 -7.83
N ARG A 16 2.10 1.17 -8.62
CA ARG A 16 1.16 1.97 -9.41
C ARG A 16 0.23 2.81 -8.54
N LEU A 17 -0.24 2.27 -7.42
CA LEU A 17 -1.07 3.02 -6.46
C LEU A 17 -0.28 4.13 -5.79
N MET A 18 0.97 3.88 -5.38
CA MET A 18 1.84 4.90 -4.78
C MET A 18 2.09 6.07 -5.75
N CYS A 19 2.33 5.79 -7.04
CA CYS A 19 2.41 6.84 -8.07
C CYS A 19 1.07 7.57 -8.24
N ALA A 20 -0.03 6.84 -8.42
CA ALA A 20 -1.33 7.44 -8.70
C ALA A 20 -1.81 8.41 -7.61
N GLU A 21 -1.54 8.10 -6.34
CA GLU A 21 -2.02 8.89 -5.21
C GLU A 21 -1.04 10.00 -4.77
N ALA A 22 0.26 9.85 -5.04
CA ALA A 22 1.28 10.71 -4.43
C ALA A 22 2.49 11.04 -5.33
N GLU A 23 2.41 10.87 -6.65
CA GLU A 23 3.49 11.24 -7.58
C GLU A 23 3.90 12.73 -7.44
N GLY A 24 2.93 13.62 -7.22
CA GLY A 24 3.17 15.06 -7.01
C GLY A 24 3.73 15.44 -5.63
N ASP A 25 3.57 14.57 -4.63
CA ASP A 25 3.99 14.82 -3.24
C ASP A 25 5.43 14.36 -2.97
N GLY A 26 6.09 13.83 -4.00
CA GLY A 26 7.47 13.36 -3.95
C GLY A 26 7.64 12.06 -3.17
N GLN A 27 8.90 11.73 -2.86
CA GLN A 27 9.24 10.42 -2.31
C GLN A 27 8.62 10.14 -0.94
N LEU A 28 8.54 11.15 -0.07
CA LEU A 28 7.94 11.00 1.26
C LEU A 28 6.43 10.73 1.17
N GLY A 29 5.71 11.44 0.29
CA GLY A 29 4.28 11.21 0.05
C GLY A 29 4.01 9.80 -0.44
N MET A 30 4.77 9.34 -1.44
CA MET A 30 4.66 7.97 -1.96
C MET A 30 4.91 6.93 -0.86
N LEU A 31 5.90 7.13 0.02
CA LEU A 31 6.17 6.22 1.14
C LEU A 31 5.04 6.20 2.17
N LEU A 32 4.40 7.34 2.46
CA LEU A 32 3.26 7.42 3.36
C LEU A 32 2.06 6.65 2.79
N VAL A 33 1.77 6.80 1.49
CA VAL A 33 0.74 6.00 0.80
C VAL A 33 1.06 4.51 0.87
N GLY A 34 2.32 4.13 0.65
CA GLY A 34 2.77 2.74 0.78
C GLY A 34 2.55 2.17 2.18
N ASN A 35 2.86 2.95 3.22
CA ASN A 35 2.59 2.57 4.61
C ASN A 35 1.10 2.38 4.88
N VAL A 36 0.24 3.26 4.37
CA VAL A 36 -1.21 3.12 4.50
C VAL A 36 -1.71 1.85 3.78
N GLY A 37 -1.21 1.58 2.56
CA GLY A 37 -1.56 0.37 1.82
C GLY A 37 -1.16 -0.92 2.54
N VAL A 38 0.05 -0.96 3.11
CA VAL A 38 0.54 -2.10 3.91
C VAL A 38 -0.24 -2.26 5.21
N ASN A 39 -0.49 -1.16 5.93
CA ASN A 39 -1.27 -1.19 7.17
C ASN A 39 -2.69 -1.68 6.92
N ARG A 40 -3.28 -1.38 5.76
CA ARG A 40 -4.61 -1.86 5.38
C ARG A 40 -4.67 -3.37 5.15
N VAL A 41 -3.58 -3.98 4.70
CA VAL A 41 -3.51 -5.45 4.52
C VAL A 41 -3.23 -6.15 5.84
N LEU A 42 -2.55 -5.49 6.78
CA LEU A 42 -2.20 -6.05 8.09
C LEU A 42 -3.28 -5.86 9.15
N ALA A 43 -3.99 -4.73 9.12
CA ALA A 43 -4.95 -4.35 10.13
C ALA A 43 -6.38 -4.57 9.63
N ASP A 44 -7.18 -5.26 10.45
CA ASP A 44 -8.63 -5.40 10.26
C ASP A 44 -9.32 -4.11 10.71
N CYS A 45 -9.22 -3.09 9.86
CA CYS A 45 -9.78 -1.76 10.13
C CYS A 45 -11.30 -1.78 9.92
N LEU A 46 -12.07 -1.21 10.86
CA LEU A 46 -13.54 -1.12 10.79
C LEU A 46 -14.08 -0.54 9.47
N ASP A 47 -13.32 0.39 8.88
CA ASP A 47 -13.67 1.07 7.63
C ASP A 47 -13.41 0.21 6.38
N PHE A 48 -12.60 -0.84 6.50
CA PHE A 48 -12.11 -1.63 5.36
C PHE A 48 -12.34 -3.11 5.63
N ARG A 49 -13.61 -3.50 5.50
CA ARG A 49 -14.04 -4.89 5.55
C ARG A 49 -13.72 -5.57 4.22
N ASP A 50 -13.25 -6.82 4.29
CA ASP A 50 -13.13 -7.72 3.16
C ASP A 50 -14.54 -8.11 2.67
N THR A 51 -15.16 -7.27 1.85
CA THR A 51 -16.40 -7.61 1.13
C THR A 51 -16.09 -8.27 -0.20
#